data_AF-A0A958WK89-F1
#
_entry.id   AF-A0A958WK89-F1
#
_cell.length_a   1.000
_cell.length_b   1.000
_cell.length_c   1.000
_cell.angle_alpha   90.00
_cell.angle_beta   90.00
_cell.angle_gamma   90.00
#
_symmetry.space_group_name_H-M   'P 1'
#
loop_
_entity.id
_entity.type
_entity.pdbx_description
1 polymer ?
#
loop_
_entity_poly.entity_id
_entity_poly.type
_entity_poly.pdbx_seq_one_letter_code
_entity_poly.pdbx_strand_id
1 'polypeptide(L)'
;MGYVKEVSFWVVVSVLLILIFGRPYGGYINSFYFVTFLLPVILGTSYAFNAHLIPNFLLTKKYFRFALYTLYTIIVSLNLQMLVVVTAFAVLANYKFDQMVPGATNISGLAITLYFVVLLKAFALILKSSFSTEEKVQTLEEKQKNMEKGYLLVRADRKNVKILLEEILYVESLSDYVKIILNEKQQVITKEKISSIEQKLAAPFVRIHRSFIVNMDKITSYTSESVEIENETIPVSRTYKTVFKSFKK
;
A
#
# COMPACT_ATOMS: atom_id res chain seq x y z
N MET A 1 -40.24 -25.51 -14.12
CA MET A 1 -39.64 -26.23 -15.27
C MET A 1 -38.13 -26.03 -15.43
N GLY A 2 -37.55 -24.90 -14.97
CA GLY A 2 -36.09 -24.66 -15.04
C GLY A 2 -35.24 -25.59 -14.15
N TYR A 3 -35.61 -25.75 -12.88
CA TYR A 3 -34.88 -26.59 -11.92
C TYR A 3 -34.71 -28.05 -12.35
N VAL A 4 -35.75 -28.64 -12.95
CA VAL A 4 -35.72 -30.03 -13.45
C VAL A 4 -34.69 -30.22 -14.56
N LYS A 5 -34.49 -29.20 -15.42
CA LYS A 5 -33.49 -29.24 -16.49
C LYS A 5 -32.06 -29.16 -15.95
N GLU A 6 -31.83 -28.34 -14.92
CA GLU A 6 -30.52 -28.22 -14.28
C GLU A 6 -30.14 -29.51 -13.53
N VAL A 7 -31.06 -30.10 -12.77
CA VAL A 7 -30.82 -31.38 -12.08
C VAL A 7 -30.53 -32.48 -13.10
N SER A 8 -31.30 -32.56 -14.19
CA SER A 8 -31.06 -33.53 -15.26
C SER A 8 -29.69 -33.35 -15.91
N PHE A 9 -29.25 -32.10 -16.14
CA PHE A 9 -27.93 -31.82 -16.69
C PHE A 9 -26.82 -32.36 -15.78
N TRP A 10 -26.88 -32.06 -14.48
CA TRP A 10 -25.85 -32.49 -13.53
C TRP A 10 -25.84 -34.00 -13.29
N VAL A 11 -27.00 -34.67 -13.36
CA VAL A 11 -27.07 -36.13 -13.33
C VAL A 11 -26.36 -36.73 -14.56
N VAL A 12 -26.63 -36.22 -15.76
CA VAL A 12 -25.97 -36.69 -16.99
C VAL A 12 -24.46 -36.46 -16.94
N VAL A 13 -24.03 -35.27 -16.50
CA VAL A 13 -22.61 -34.94 -16.33
C VAL A 13 -21.96 -35.90 -15.33
N SER A 14 -22.61 -36.17 -14.20
CA SER A 14 -22.07 -37.09 -13.18
C SER A 14 -21.89 -38.50 -13.73
N VAL A 15 -22.89 -39.04 -14.44
CA VAL A 15 -22.81 -40.35 -15.09
C VAL A 15 -21.67 -40.39 -16.12
N LEU A 16 -21.55 -39.35 -16.95
CA LEU A 16 -20.49 -39.26 -17.95
C LEU A 16 -19.10 -39.23 -17.31
N LEU A 17 -18.91 -38.46 -16.23
CA LEU A 17 -17.66 -38.42 -15.48
C LEU A 17 -17.33 -39.79 -14.87
N ILE A 18 -18.31 -40.49 -14.30
CA ILE A 18 -18.13 -41.84 -13.76
C ILE A 18 -17.70 -42.81 -14.85
N LEU A 19 -18.24 -42.70 -16.07
CA LEU A 19 -17.85 -43.55 -17.20
C LEU A 19 -16.43 -43.25 -17.68
N ILE A 20 -16.05 -41.97 -17.76
CA ILE A 20 -14.69 -41.54 -18.16
C ILE A 20 -13.65 -42.05 -17.15
N PHE A 21 -13.92 -41.85 -15.85
CA PHE A 21 -13.01 -42.25 -14.78
C PHE A 21 -13.17 -43.73 -14.39
N GLY A 22 -14.18 -44.44 -14.89
CA GLY A 22 -14.48 -45.85 -14.56
C GLY A 22 -13.45 -46.83 -15.10
N ARG A 23 -13.00 -46.63 -16.33
CA ARG A 23 -12.05 -47.53 -17.02
C ARG A 23 -10.63 -47.47 -16.45
N PRO A 24 -10.05 -46.30 -16.14
CA PRO A 24 -8.64 -46.24 -15.72
C PRO A 24 -8.40 -46.57 -14.24
N TYR A 25 -9.40 -46.46 -13.36
CA TYR A 25 -9.21 -46.41 -11.90
C TYR A 25 -9.72 -47.63 -11.13
N GLY A 26 -9.73 -48.80 -11.77
CA GLY A 26 -10.01 -50.07 -11.07
C GLY A 26 -11.50 -50.33 -10.74
N GLY A 27 -12.42 -49.69 -11.45
CA GLY A 27 -13.86 -50.00 -11.42
C GLY A 27 -14.78 -48.80 -11.16
N TYR A 28 -16.03 -48.90 -11.63
CA TYR A 28 -17.01 -47.81 -11.58
C TYR A 28 -17.39 -47.37 -10.15
N ILE A 29 -17.24 -48.24 -9.14
CA ILE A 29 -17.55 -47.92 -7.75
C ILE A 29 -16.57 -46.90 -7.15
N ASN A 30 -15.27 -47.02 -7.45
CA ASN A 30 -14.26 -46.07 -7.00
C ASN A 30 -14.43 -44.72 -7.70
N SER A 31 -14.76 -44.76 -8.99
CA SER A 31 -15.04 -43.57 -9.79
C SER A 31 -16.30 -42.85 -9.33
N PHE A 32 -17.32 -43.59 -8.86
CA PHE A 32 -18.50 -43.00 -8.23
C PHE A 32 -18.13 -42.19 -6.97
N TYR A 33 -17.35 -42.76 -6.05
CA TYR A 33 -16.90 -42.03 -4.87
C TYR A 33 -16.06 -40.81 -5.23
N PHE A 34 -15.10 -40.97 -6.15
CA PHE A 34 -14.24 -39.88 -6.60
C PHE A 34 -15.03 -38.71 -7.21
N VAL A 35 -15.98 -39.00 -8.11
CA VAL A 35 -16.83 -37.98 -8.73
C VAL A 35 -17.73 -37.31 -7.69
N THR A 36 -18.27 -38.06 -6.73
CA THR A 36 -19.10 -37.50 -5.65
C THR A 36 -18.35 -36.44 -4.84
N PHE A 37 -17.07 -36.68 -4.52
CA PHE A 37 -16.23 -35.70 -3.84
C PHE A 37 -15.96 -34.44 -4.68
N LEU A 38 -15.85 -34.58 -6.00
CA LEU A 38 -15.62 -33.45 -6.94
C LEU A 38 -16.85 -32.58 -7.17
N LEU A 39 -18.06 -33.14 -7.11
CA LEU A 39 -19.29 -32.45 -7.49
C LEU A 39 -19.52 -31.12 -6.76
N PRO A 40 -19.33 -30.98 -5.44
CA PRO A 40 -19.52 -29.70 -4.74
C PRO A 40 -18.66 -28.57 -5.32
N VAL A 41 -17.41 -28.85 -5.71
CA VAL A 41 -16.50 -27.85 -6.29
C VAL A 41 -16.95 -27.46 -7.70
N ILE A 42 -17.36 -28.44 -8.52
CA ILE A 42 -17.83 -28.20 -9.89
C ILE A 42 -19.15 -27.40 -9.87
N LEU A 43 -20.07 -27.75 -8.98
CA LEU A 43 -21.33 -27.01 -8.79
C LEU A 43 -21.07 -25.60 -8.27
N GLY A 44 -20.19 -25.45 -7.27
CA GLY A 44 -19.84 -24.15 -6.70
C GLY A 44 -19.20 -23.22 -7.74
N THR A 45 -18.30 -23.73 -8.57
CA THR A 45 -17.69 -22.94 -9.65
C THR A 45 -18.68 -22.57 -10.74
N SER A 46 -19.52 -23.52 -11.15
CA SER A 46 -20.57 -23.25 -12.12
C SER A 46 -21.56 -22.19 -11.61
N TYR A 47 -21.97 -22.28 -10.34
CA TYR A 47 -22.83 -21.27 -9.70
C TYR A 47 -22.14 -19.91 -9.62
N ALA A 48 -20.89 -19.85 -9.13
CA ALA A 48 -20.14 -18.61 -9.07
C ALA A 48 -20.04 -17.96 -10.46
N PHE A 49 -19.66 -18.73 -11.48
CA PHE A 49 -19.49 -18.20 -12.83
C PHE A 49 -20.83 -17.78 -13.46
N ASN A 50 -21.82 -18.68 -13.48
CA ASN A 50 -23.06 -18.49 -14.21
C ASN A 50 -24.06 -17.60 -13.49
N ALA A 51 -24.21 -17.74 -12.17
CA ALA A 51 -25.19 -16.98 -11.39
C ALA A 51 -24.63 -15.66 -10.85
N HIS A 52 -23.31 -15.57 -10.61
CA HIS A 52 -22.70 -14.36 -10.05
C HIS A 52 -21.85 -13.57 -11.06
N LEU A 53 -20.88 -14.19 -11.74
CA LEU A 53 -19.95 -13.42 -12.59
C LEU A 53 -20.59 -12.90 -13.87
N ILE A 54 -21.31 -13.77 -14.60
CA ILE A 54 -21.92 -13.39 -15.87
C ILE A 54 -22.94 -12.25 -15.70
N PRO A 55 -23.95 -12.35 -14.81
CA PRO A 55 -24.97 -11.32 -14.72
C PRO A 55 -24.42 -9.99 -14.18
N ASN A 56 -23.52 -10.04 -13.19
CA ASN A 56 -23.05 -8.84 -12.49
C ASN A 56 -21.93 -8.11 -13.22
N PHE A 57 -21.14 -8.79 -14.07
CA PHE A 57 -19.97 -8.18 -14.71
C PHE A 57 -19.91 -8.33 -16.23
N LEU A 58 -20.31 -9.47 -16.81
CA LEU A 58 -20.27 -9.65 -18.26
C LEU A 58 -21.41 -8.88 -18.92
N LEU A 59 -22.65 -9.09 -18.45
CA LEU A 59 -23.84 -8.42 -19.00
C LEU A 59 -23.86 -6.92 -18.68
N THR A 60 -23.23 -6.49 -17.58
CA THR A 60 -23.07 -5.07 -17.23
C THR A 60 -21.89 -4.39 -17.94
N LYS A 61 -21.24 -5.08 -18.90
CA LYS A 61 -20.08 -4.59 -19.69
C LYS A 61 -18.86 -4.20 -18.85
N LYS A 62 -18.72 -4.73 -17.63
CA LYS A 62 -17.56 -4.51 -16.73
C LYS A 62 -16.46 -5.54 -16.99
N TYR A 63 -15.93 -5.57 -18.21
CA TYR A 63 -15.04 -6.65 -18.68
C TYR A 63 -13.76 -6.84 -17.86
N PHE A 64 -13.11 -5.77 -17.41
CA PHE A 64 -11.89 -5.91 -16.60
C PHE A 64 -12.16 -6.62 -15.27
N ARG A 65 -13.23 -6.22 -14.57
CA ARG A 65 -13.63 -6.86 -13.31
C ARG A 65 -14.10 -8.29 -13.55
N PHE A 66 -14.82 -8.54 -14.64
CA PHE A 66 -15.21 -9.89 -15.05
C PHE A 66 -13.98 -10.80 -15.24
N ALA A 67 -12.97 -10.34 -15.99
CA ALA A 67 -11.75 -11.10 -16.22
C ALA A 67 -10.99 -11.38 -14.91
N LEU A 68 -10.85 -10.37 -14.06
CA LEU A 68 -10.16 -10.51 -12.77
C LEU A 68 -10.86 -11.51 -11.84
N TYR A 69 -12.19 -11.38 -11.67
CA TYR A 69 -12.94 -12.30 -10.80
C TYR A 69 -13.03 -13.71 -11.40
N THR A 70 -13.05 -13.84 -12.72
CA THR A 70 -12.97 -15.16 -13.39
C THR A 70 -11.64 -15.82 -13.07
N LEU A 71 -10.54 -15.08 -13.16
CA LEU A 71 -9.22 -15.58 -12.79
C LEU A 71 -9.17 -16.03 -11.32
N TYR A 72 -9.72 -15.22 -10.39
CA TYR A 72 -9.81 -15.61 -8.99
C TYR A 72 -10.67 -16.86 -8.77
N THR A 73 -11.79 -16.97 -9.47
CA THR A 73 -12.66 -18.15 -9.38
C THR A 73 -11.91 -19.40 -9.84
N ILE A 74 -11.15 -19.33 -10.93
CA ILE A 74 -10.32 -20.43 -11.45
C ILE A 74 -9.25 -20.84 -10.43
N ILE A 75 -8.50 -19.87 -9.88
CA ILE A 75 -7.43 -20.15 -8.91
C ILE A 75 -8.01 -20.83 -7.67
N VAL A 76 -9.08 -20.27 -7.09
CA VAL A 76 -9.72 -20.84 -5.90
C VAL A 76 -10.25 -22.23 -6.18
N SER A 77 -10.91 -22.42 -7.34
CA SER A 77 -11.47 -23.72 -7.70
C SER A 77 -10.42 -24.80 -7.93
N LEU A 78 -9.29 -24.45 -8.55
CA LEU A 78 -8.19 -25.40 -8.76
C LEU A 78 -7.59 -25.83 -7.43
N ASN A 79 -7.43 -24.91 -6.48
CA ASN A 79 -6.93 -25.24 -5.14
C ASN A 79 -7.93 -26.15 -4.38
N LEU A 80 -9.23 -25.83 -4.42
CA LEU A 80 -10.26 -26.67 -3.81
C LEU A 80 -10.32 -28.05 -4.47
N GLN A 81 -10.22 -28.12 -5.80
CA GLN A 81 -10.20 -29.38 -6.54
C GLN A 81 -8.98 -30.22 -6.14
N MET A 82 -7.79 -29.63 -6.05
CA MET A 82 -6.58 -30.34 -5.60
C MET A 82 -6.75 -30.90 -4.19
N LEU A 83 -7.30 -30.11 -3.26
CA LEU A 83 -7.58 -30.57 -1.89
C LEU A 83 -8.53 -31.78 -1.90
N VAL A 84 -9.65 -31.67 -2.58
CA VAL A 84 -10.66 -32.73 -2.69
C VAL A 84 -10.09 -33.99 -3.32
N VAL A 85 -9.30 -33.86 -4.39
CA VAL A 85 -8.66 -35.00 -5.07
C VAL A 85 -7.69 -35.73 -4.14
N VAL A 86 -6.84 -34.99 -3.42
CA VAL A 86 -5.90 -35.58 -2.45
C VAL A 86 -6.65 -36.29 -1.33
N THR A 87 -7.70 -35.68 -0.77
CA THR A 87 -8.53 -36.31 0.26
C THR A 87 -9.25 -37.56 -0.26
N ALA A 88 -9.84 -37.49 -1.45
CA ALA A 88 -10.55 -38.62 -2.05
C ALA A 88 -9.61 -39.81 -2.29
N PHE A 89 -8.40 -39.57 -2.80
CA PHE A 89 -7.39 -40.62 -2.94
C PHE A 89 -6.93 -41.18 -1.61
N ALA A 90 -6.71 -40.35 -0.60
CA ALA A 90 -6.33 -40.82 0.73
C ALA A 90 -7.40 -41.73 1.36
N VAL A 91 -8.68 -41.40 1.17
CA VAL A 91 -9.81 -42.22 1.62
C VAL A 91 -9.89 -43.53 0.82
N LEU A 92 -9.82 -43.46 -0.51
CA LEU A 92 -9.88 -44.66 -1.37
C LEU A 92 -8.71 -45.61 -1.14
N ALA A 93 -7.54 -45.10 -0.77
CA ALA A 93 -6.36 -45.89 -0.43
C ALA A 93 -6.39 -46.47 1.00
N ASN A 94 -7.44 -46.22 1.80
CA ASN A 94 -7.53 -46.59 3.21
C ASN A 94 -6.28 -46.17 4.02
N TYR A 95 -5.81 -44.93 3.79
CA TYR A 95 -4.58 -44.45 4.39
C TYR A 95 -4.69 -44.38 5.92
N LYS A 96 -3.71 -44.95 6.63
CA LYS A 96 -3.67 -44.92 8.11
C LYS A 96 -3.02 -43.64 8.61
N PHE A 97 -3.84 -42.71 9.08
CA PHE A 97 -3.40 -41.40 9.60
C PHE A 97 -2.62 -41.49 10.92
N ASP A 98 -2.76 -42.59 11.67
CA ASP A 98 -2.18 -42.76 13.00
C ASP A 98 -0.64 -42.85 13.01
N GLN A 99 -0.01 -43.10 11.87
CA GLN A 99 1.45 -43.23 11.73
C GLN A 99 2.13 -41.97 11.20
N MET A 100 1.39 -40.87 11.00
CA MET A 100 1.94 -39.61 10.51
C MET A 100 2.68 -38.84 11.61
N VAL A 101 3.64 -37.99 11.21
CA VAL A 101 4.34 -37.08 12.12
C VAL A 101 3.32 -36.23 12.89
N PRO A 102 3.28 -36.26 14.24
CA PRO A 102 2.26 -35.57 15.03
C PRO A 102 2.16 -34.06 14.75
N GLY A 103 3.25 -33.43 14.31
CA GLY A 103 3.24 -32.01 13.93
C GLY A 103 2.40 -31.69 12.69
N ALA A 104 2.27 -32.62 11.75
CA ALA A 104 1.53 -32.41 10.50
C ALA A 104 0.02 -32.72 10.61
N THR A 105 -0.37 -33.53 11.61
CA THR A 105 -1.77 -33.91 11.85
C THR A 105 -2.51 -32.90 12.73
N ASN A 106 -1.77 -32.08 13.50
CA ASN A 106 -2.33 -31.01 14.32
C ASN A 106 -2.72 -29.78 13.48
N ILE A 107 -3.85 -29.87 12.78
CA ILE A 107 -4.41 -28.78 11.95
C ILE A 107 -4.47 -27.45 12.71
N SER A 108 -4.91 -27.47 13.96
CA SER A 108 -4.96 -26.29 14.83
C SER A 108 -3.58 -25.67 15.06
N GLY A 109 -2.54 -26.50 15.26
CA GLY A 109 -1.16 -26.04 15.47
C GLY A 109 -0.55 -25.40 14.24
N LEU A 110 -0.80 -25.97 13.06
CA LEU A 110 -0.39 -25.38 11.77
C LEU A 110 -1.09 -24.04 11.52
N ALA A 111 -2.40 -23.96 11.78
CA ALA A 111 -3.15 -22.72 11.65
C ALA A 111 -2.60 -21.62 12.58
N ILE A 112 -2.37 -21.95 13.86
CA ILE A 112 -1.78 -21.02 14.83
C ILE A 112 -0.42 -20.51 14.35
N THR A 113 0.44 -21.41 13.86
CA THR A 113 1.78 -21.05 13.36
C THR A 113 1.70 -20.08 12.18
N LEU A 114 0.80 -20.35 11.22
CA LEU A 114 0.62 -19.50 10.05
C LEU A 114 0.07 -18.11 10.44
N TYR A 115 -0.92 -18.05 11.33
CA TYR A 115 -1.47 -16.77 11.81
C TYR A 115 -0.47 -16.01 12.67
N PHE A 116 0.38 -16.69 13.44
CA PHE A 116 1.42 -16.06 14.23
C PHE A 116 2.41 -15.29 13.36
N VAL A 117 2.84 -15.84 12.23
CA VAL A 117 3.71 -15.15 11.26
C VAL A 117 3.05 -13.88 10.71
N VAL A 118 1.76 -13.95 10.37
CA VAL A 118 0.99 -12.79 9.90
C VAL A 118 0.90 -11.72 11.00
N LEU A 119 0.66 -12.13 12.24
CA LEU A 119 0.56 -11.24 13.39
C LEU A 119 1.90 -10.56 13.69
N LEU A 120 3.03 -11.28 13.63
CA LEU A 120 4.37 -10.70 13.80
C LEU A 120 4.64 -9.57 12.80
N LYS A 121 4.24 -9.75 11.53
CA LYS A 121 4.38 -8.70 10.51
C LYS A 121 3.51 -7.48 10.84
N ALA A 122 2.26 -7.69 11.25
CA ALA A 122 1.37 -6.61 11.64
C ALA A 122 1.92 -5.83 12.86
N PHE A 123 2.42 -6.54 13.87
CA PHE A 123 3.04 -5.96 15.04
C PHE A 123 4.28 -5.13 14.70
N ALA A 124 5.16 -5.64 13.83
CA ALA A 124 6.34 -4.90 13.37
C ALA A 124 5.99 -3.60 12.63
N LEU A 125 4.93 -3.61 11.80
CA LEU A 125 4.43 -2.40 11.13
C LEU A 125 3.90 -1.37 12.12
N ILE A 126 3.15 -1.81 13.14
CA ILE A 126 2.60 -0.94 14.18
C ILE A 126 3.73 -0.29 14.99
N LEU A 127 4.71 -1.08 15.46
CA LEU A 127 5.85 -0.54 16.20
C LEU A 127 6.59 0.54 15.42
N LYS A 128 6.87 0.31 14.13
CA LYS A 128 7.52 1.31 13.27
C LYS A 128 6.68 2.60 13.16
N SER A 129 5.36 2.48 13.15
CA SER A 129 4.46 3.64 13.08
C SER A 129 4.45 4.47 14.36
N SER A 130 4.55 3.83 15.53
CA SER A 130 4.56 4.51 16.83
C SER A 130 5.80 5.40 16.97
N PHE A 131 6.99 4.88 16.65
CA PHE A 131 8.23 5.67 16.69
C PHE A 131 8.24 6.85 15.71
N SER A 132 7.62 6.69 14.54
CA SER A 132 7.56 7.76 13.53
C SER A 132 6.57 8.87 13.88
N THR A 133 5.63 8.60 14.78
CA THR A 133 4.62 9.58 15.22
C THR A 133 5.19 10.50 16.29
N GLU A 134 5.96 9.96 17.23
CA GLU A 134 6.62 10.76 18.28
C GLU A 134 7.60 11.79 17.70
N GLU A 135 8.41 11.40 16.71
CA GLU A 135 9.33 12.32 16.03
C GLU A 135 8.61 13.46 15.30
N LYS A 136 7.42 13.19 14.73
CA LYS A 136 6.59 14.22 14.09
C LYS A 136 5.94 15.16 15.10
N VAL A 137 5.48 14.67 16.24
CA VAL A 137 4.86 15.51 17.28
C VAL A 137 5.91 16.48 17.86
N GLN A 138 7.10 15.98 18.19
CA GLN A 138 8.18 16.82 18.73
C GLN A 138 8.63 17.91 17.75
N THR A 139 8.78 17.58 16.46
CA THR A 139 9.15 18.56 15.44
C THR A 139 8.07 19.63 15.20
N LEU A 140 6.78 19.29 15.36
CA LEU A 140 5.69 20.25 15.27
C LEU A 140 5.63 21.18 16.49
N GLU A 141 5.87 20.66 17.70
CA GLU A 141 5.96 21.48 18.91
C GLU A 141 7.13 22.46 18.86
N GLU A 142 8.30 22.02 18.38
CA GLU A 142 9.45 22.92 18.16
C GLU A 142 9.15 23.98 17.10
N LYS A 143 8.47 23.62 15.99
CA LYS A 143 8.01 24.60 14.99
C LYS A 143 7.09 25.65 15.59
N GLN A 144 6.13 25.25 16.41
CA GLN A 144 5.19 26.18 17.03
C GLN A 144 5.90 27.11 18.02
N LYS A 145 6.82 26.57 18.82
CA LYS A 145 7.64 27.37 19.75
C LYS A 145 8.57 28.35 19.04
N ASN A 146 9.10 28.00 17.87
CA ASN A 146 9.92 28.90 17.07
C ASN A 146 9.07 30.03 16.43
N MET A 147 7.83 29.73 16.02
CA MET A 147 6.89 30.77 15.57
C MET A 147 6.57 31.78 16.67
N GLU A 148 6.24 31.33 17.87
CA GLU A 148 5.93 32.23 18.99
C GLU A 148 7.11 33.12 19.41
N LYS A 149 8.33 32.63 19.23
CA LYS A 149 9.55 33.33 19.61
C LYS A 149 10.07 34.30 18.53
N GLY A 150 9.65 34.16 17.29
CA GLY A 150 10.04 35.04 16.18
C GLY A 150 11.50 34.93 15.74
N TYR A 151 12.23 33.87 16.10
CA TYR A 151 13.63 33.70 15.71
C TYR A 151 14.00 32.25 15.35
N LEU A 152 14.98 32.11 14.46
CA LEU A 152 15.64 30.86 14.10
C LEU A 152 17.01 30.79 14.80
N LEU A 153 17.31 29.67 15.47
CA LEU A 153 18.63 29.40 16.03
C LEU A 153 19.39 28.44 15.11
N VAL A 154 20.54 28.86 14.59
CA VAL A 154 21.42 28.02 13.76
C VAL A 154 22.84 28.02 14.28
N ARG A 155 23.59 26.95 13.99
CA ARG A 155 25.01 26.89 14.32
C ARG A 155 25.84 27.36 13.11
N ALA A 156 26.53 28.48 13.26
CA ALA A 156 27.43 29.05 12.26
C ALA A 156 28.77 29.38 12.93
N ASP A 157 29.89 29.09 12.26
CA ASP A 157 31.26 29.37 12.76
C ASP A 157 31.51 28.91 14.21
N ARG A 158 31.04 27.69 14.53
CA ARG A 158 31.10 27.06 15.86
C ARG A 158 30.32 27.82 16.97
N LYS A 159 29.55 28.85 16.63
CA LYS A 159 28.68 29.60 17.54
C LYS A 159 27.20 29.33 17.23
N ASN A 160 26.33 29.49 18.23
CA ASN A 160 24.89 29.53 18.01
C ASN A 160 24.50 30.97 17.68
N VAL A 161 23.96 31.18 16.48
CA VAL A 161 23.52 32.48 15.98
C VAL A 161 21.99 32.50 16.01
N LYS A 162 21.45 33.53 16.66
CA LYS A 162 20.02 33.83 16.68
C LYS A 162 19.73 34.78 15.53
N ILE A 163 18.80 34.39 14.65
CA ILE A 163 18.38 35.13 13.47
C ILE A 163 16.89 35.45 13.62
N LEU A 164 16.48 36.71 13.49
CA LEU A 164 15.06 37.07 13.55
C LEU A 164 14.36 36.60 12.27
N LEU A 165 13.18 35.99 12.39
CA LEU A 165 12.45 35.47 11.23
C LEU A 165 12.04 36.59 10.26
N GLU A 166 11.72 37.77 10.78
CA GLU A 166 11.36 38.96 9.98
C GLU A 166 12.51 39.51 9.13
N GLU A 167 13.75 39.16 9.46
CA GLU A 167 14.94 39.58 8.71
C GLU A 167 15.28 38.62 7.56
N ILE A 168 14.75 37.40 7.58
CA ILE A 168 15.07 36.38 6.56
C ILE A 168 14.28 36.68 5.28
N LEU A 169 15.01 36.89 4.19
CA LEU A 169 14.47 37.06 2.85
C LEU A 169 14.23 35.70 2.18
N TYR A 170 15.28 34.89 2.08
CA TYR A 170 15.23 33.54 1.54
C TYR A 170 16.41 32.69 2.01
N VAL A 171 16.32 31.39 1.77
CA VAL A 171 17.32 30.39 2.14
C VAL A 171 17.74 29.64 0.89
N GLU A 172 19.05 29.55 0.66
CA GLU A 172 19.68 28.88 -0.48
C GLU A 172 20.48 27.66 -0.01
N SER A 173 20.31 26.52 -0.69
CA SER A 173 21.13 25.33 -0.46
C SER A 173 22.44 25.39 -1.24
N LEU A 174 23.57 25.22 -0.56
CA LEU A 174 24.93 25.17 -1.09
C LEU A 174 25.58 23.81 -0.82
N SER A 175 25.26 22.78 -1.62
CA SER A 175 25.77 21.41 -1.43
C SER A 175 25.58 20.91 0.02
N ASP A 176 26.63 20.95 0.86
CA ASP A 176 26.62 20.51 2.26
C ASP A 176 26.26 21.62 3.27
N TYR A 177 26.05 22.84 2.78
CA TYR A 177 25.74 24.02 3.57
C TYR A 177 24.41 24.63 3.14
N VAL A 178 23.86 25.45 4.02
CA VAL A 178 22.72 26.31 3.74
C VAL A 178 23.12 27.75 4.03
N LYS A 179 22.82 28.63 3.09
CA LYS A 179 23.00 30.07 3.19
C LYS A 179 21.64 30.71 3.46
N ILE A 180 21.53 31.41 4.58
CA ILE A 180 20.35 32.17 4.98
C ILE A 180 20.62 33.63 4.62
N ILE A 181 19.82 34.19 3.72
CA ILE A 181 19.94 35.58 3.27
C ILE A 181 19.02 36.45 4.12
N LEU A 182 19.59 37.51 4.67
CA LEU A 182 18.93 38.48 5.53
C LEU A 182 18.81 39.83 4.81
N ASN A 183 18.04 40.74 5.41
CA ASN A 183 18.01 42.15 5.01
C ASN A 183 19.42 42.76 4.95
N GLU A 184 19.58 43.86 4.20
CA GLU A 184 20.85 44.60 4.07
C GLU A 184 22.02 43.75 3.53
N LYS A 185 21.72 42.71 2.74
CA LYS A 185 22.70 41.77 2.16
C LYS A 185 23.54 41.02 3.18
N GLN A 186 23.08 40.91 4.43
CA GLN A 186 23.73 40.05 5.41
C GLN A 186 23.40 38.58 5.10
N GLN A 187 24.33 37.67 5.44
CA GLN A 187 24.13 36.25 5.23
C GLN A 187 24.71 35.42 6.37
N VAL A 188 24.04 34.31 6.68
CA VAL A 188 24.52 33.33 7.66
C VAL A 188 24.65 31.98 6.97
N ILE A 189 25.83 31.36 7.05
CA ILE A 189 26.09 30.04 6.48
C ILE A 189 26.12 29.01 7.60
N THR A 190 25.30 27.97 7.47
CA THR A 190 25.22 26.88 8.43
C THR A 190 25.41 25.53 7.75
N LYS A 191 26.01 24.56 8.48
CA LYS A 191 26.23 23.20 8.00
C LYS A 191 25.03 22.31 8.33
N GLU A 192 23.88 22.67 7.77
CA GLU A 192 22.63 21.92 7.88
C GLU A 192 22.06 21.63 6.49
N LYS A 193 21.19 20.63 6.37
CA LYS A 193 20.44 20.39 5.14
C LYS A 193 19.30 21.38 5.02
N ILE A 194 18.97 21.81 3.81
CA ILE A 194 17.82 22.69 3.56
C ILE A 194 16.50 22.10 4.08
N SER A 195 16.34 20.77 4.04
CA SER A 195 15.18 20.08 4.61
C SER A 195 15.07 20.23 6.13
N SER A 196 16.20 20.28 6.84
CA SER A 196 16.23 20.50 8.29
C SER A 196 15.88 21.95 8.63
N ILE A 197 16.32 22.91 7.81
CA ILE A 197 15.92 24.32 7.96
C ILE A 197 14.43 24.51 7.64
N GLU A 198 13.91 23.87 6.59
CA GLU A 198 12.47 23.82 6.28
C GLU A 198 11.61 23.23 7.43
N GLN A 199 12.18 22.32 8.22
CA GLN A 199 11.55 21.78 9.42
C GLN A 199 11.63 22.71 10.63
N LYS A 200 12.49 23.72 10.62
CA LYS A 200 12.57 24.72 11.70
C LYS A 200 11.79 25.98 11.38
N LEU A 201 11.61 26.26 10.09
CA LEU A 201 10.80 27.36 9.57
C LEU A 201 9.33 26.92 9.43
N ALA A 202 8.43 27.82 9.79
CA ALA A 202 6.99 27.67 9.58
C ALA A 202 6.47 28.83 8.72
N ALA A 203 5.17 29.05 8.62
CA ALA A 203 4.64 30.22 7.91
C ALA A 203 5.30 31.52 8.45
N PRO A 204 5.70 32.47 7.60
CA PRO A 204 5.42 32.62 6.15
C PRO A 204 6.42 31.93 5.20
N PHE A 205 7.27 31.01 5.64
CA PHE A 205 8.30 30.41 4.79
C PHE A 205 7.79 29.24 3.95
N VAL A 206 8.10 29.24 2.64
CA VAL A 206 7.66 28.21 1.69
C VAL A 206 8.81 27.76 0.80
N ARG A 207 8.99 26.45 0.64
CA ARG A 207 9.94 25.88 -0.31
C ARG A 207 9.38 25.92 -1.73
N ILE A 208 10.10 26.59 -2.63
CA ILE A 208 9.69 26.78 -4.04
C ILE A 208 10.63 26.10 -5.04
N HIS A 209 11.79 25.65 -4.57
CA HIS A 209 12.78 24.92 -5.36
C HIS A 209 13.47 23.86 -4.51
N ARG A 210 14.11 22.87 -5.14
CA ARG A 210 14.97 21.91 -4.41
C ARG A 210 16.08 22.60 -3.61
N SER A 211 16.46 23.82 -4.00
CA SER A 211 17.53 24.61 -3.39
C SER A 211 17.05 25.90 -2.72
N PHE A 212 15.76 26.25 -2.75
CA PHE A 212 15.29 27.55 -2.26
C PHE A 212 14.03 27.45 -1.40
N ILE A 213 14.08 28.12 -0.24
CA ILE A 213 12.94 28.45 0.62
C ILE A 213 12.82 29.96 0.65
N VAL A 214 11.63 30.51 0.45
CA VAL A 214 11.39 31.96 0.43
C VAL A 214 10.47 32.38 1.57
N ASN A 215 10.67 33.60 2.06
CA ASN A 215 9.72 34.25 2.94
C ASN A 215 8.63 34.90 2.09
N MET A 216 7.38 34.46 2.24
CA MET A 216 6.27 34.97 1.44
C MET A 216 5.99 36.46 1.69
N ASP A 217 6.26 36.96 2.90
CA ASP A 217 6.00 38.35 3.28
C ASP A 217 7.02 39.32 2.67
N LYS A 218 8.12 38.80 2.11
CA LYS A 218 9.21 39.59 1.51
C LYS A 218 9.20 39.58 -0.01
N ILE A 219 8.23 38.90 -0.62
CA ILE A 219 8.08 38.83 -2.08
C ILE A 219 7.63 40.19 -2.62
N THR A 220 8.41 40.77 -3.53
CA THR A 220 8.06 42.03 -4.21
C THR A 220 7.16 41.77 -5.42
N SER A 221 7.48 40.75 -6.21
CA SER A 221 6.70 40.34 -7.37
C SER A 221 6.89 38.84 -7.65
N TYR A 222 6.01 38.22 -8.44
CA TYR A 222 6.20 36.80 -8.82
C TYR A 222 5.49 36.47 -10.13
N THR A 223 5.98 35.41 -10.77
CA THR A 223 5.38 34.76 -11.94
C THR A 223 5.06 33.30 -11.63
N SER A 224 4.62 32.54 -12.63
CA SER A 224 4.46 31.09 -12.48
C SER A 224 5.78 30.31 -12.47
N GLU A 225 6.90 30.99 -12.74
CA GLU A 225 8.22 30.38 -12.95
C GLU A 225 9.31 30.97 -12.05
N SER A 226 9.08 32.13 -11.46
CA SER A 226 10.03 32.83 -10.61
C SER A 226 9.32 33.68 -9.55
N VAL A 227 10.07 34.01 -8.50
CA VAL A 227 9.70 34.95 -7.44
C VAL A 227 10.79 36.01 -7.38
N GLU A 228 10.41 37.27 -7.27
CA GLU A 228 11.30 38.39 -7.03
C GLU A 228 11.28 38.76 -5.55
N ILE A 229 12.48 38.87 -4.96
CA ILE A 229 12.69 39.33 -3.59
C ILE A 229 13.82 40.34 -3.64
N GLU A 230 13.54 41.58 -3.25
CA GLU A 230 14.43 42.72 -3.50
C GLU A 230 14.86 42.80 -4.97
N ASN A 231 16.17 42.63 -5.26
CA ASN A 231 16.75 42.65 -6.62
C ASN A 231 17.14 41.25 -7.13
N GLU A 232 16.72 40.18 -6.46
CA GLU A 232 17.08 38.81 -6.81
C GLU A 232 15.86 38.05 -7.38
N THR A 233 16.11 37.26 -8.44
CA THR A 233 15.10 36.42 -9.09
C THR A 233 15.31 34.96 -8.74
N ILE A 234 14.37 34.36 -8.00
CA ILE A 234 14.45 32.99 -7.51
C ILE A 234 13.54 32.08 -8.34
N PRO A 235 14.05 31.00 -8.96
CA PRO A 235 13.25 30.13 -9.82
C PRO A 235 12.32 29.20 -9.03
N VAL A 236 11.10 29.00 -9.54
CA VAL A 236 10.10 28.05 -9.02
C VAL A 236 10.14 26.77 -9.84
N SER A 237 10.49 25.66 -9.20
CA SER A 237 10.51 24.36 -9.88
C SER A 237 9.11 23.79 -10.12
N ARG A 238 8.95 23.02 -11.20
CA ARG A 238 7.67 22.38 -11.59
C ARG A 238 7.03 21.58 -10.45
N THR A 239 7.85 20.84 -9.69
CA THR A 239 7.40 20.01 -8.57
C THR A 239 6.75 20.83 -7.44
N TYR A 240 7.20 22.06 -7.22
CA TYR A 240 6.75 22.90 -6.10
C TYR A 240 5.70 23.95 -6.53
N LYS A 241 5.36 24.04 -7.82
CA LYS A 241 4.34 25.01 -8.32
C LYS A 241 2.99 24.87 -7.62
N THR A 242 2.55 23.65 -7.31
CA THR A 242 1.26 23.42 -6.65
C THR A 242 1.25 23.93 -5.22
N VAL A 243 2.32 23.69 -4.46
CA VAL A 243 2.49 24.15 -3.07
C VAL A 243 2.52 25.68 -3.04
N PHE A 244 3.32 26.29 -3.92
CA PHE A 244 3.41 27.74 -4.04
C PHE A 244 2.04 28.38 -4.37
N LYS A 245 1.27 27.80 -5.30
CA LYS A 245 -0.09 28.28 -5.61
C LYS A 245 -1.07 28.18 -4.44
N SER A 246 -0.95 27.15 -3.59
CA SER A 246 -1.86 26.95 -2.47
C SER A 246 -1.66 27.97 -1.33
N PHE A 247 -0.43 28.43 -1.13
CA PHE A 247 -0.09 29.47 -0.14
C PHE A 247 -0.53 30.88 -0.55
N LYS A 248 -1.00 31.06 -1.79
CA LYS A 248 -1.46 32.35 -2.34
C LYS A 248 -2.95 32.64 -2.03
N LYS A 249 -3.70 31.65 -1.56
CA LYS A 249 -5.15 31.74 -1.36
C LYS A 249 -5.48 32.13 0.07
#